data_AF-A0A0M9DDV5-F1
#
_entry.id   AF-A0A0M9DDV5-F1
#
_cell.length_a   1.000
_cell.length_b   1.000
_cell.length_c   1.000
_cell.angle_alpha   90.00
_cell.angle_beta   90.00
_cell.angle_gamma   90.00
#
_symmetry.space_group_name_H-M   'P 1'
#
loop_
_entity.id
_entity.type
_entity.pdbx_description
1 polymer ?
#
loop_
_entity_poly.entity_id
_entity_poly.type
_entity_poly.pdbx_seq_one_letter_code
_entity_poly.pdbx_strand_id
1 'polypeptide(L)'
;MRFKNIIKLIVLVMFAFIAVSFSTTKASAQVHYISSNPKSIRGTWYGEKEIDGQDYHMSISFDKKKAVFVDGYGSETGSEIHSIYEKHVKVNKRSLFTPVYSGYYRQNGHNEYFSKPWGTSKSTDPETTYGYGEYRGHETLVMLNNNTGEKVGFFRSERLADKYSDRF
;
A
#
# COMPACT_ATOMS: atom_id res chain seq x y z
N MET A 1 -19.65 -24.09 -23.98
CA MET A 1 -19.97 -22.65 -23.80
C MET A 1 -19.94 -22.15 -22.34
N ARG A 2 -20.21 -22.96 -21.31
CA ARG A 2 -20.30 -22.51 -19.90
C ARG A 2 -18.96 -22.13 -19.24
N PHE A 3 -17.86 -22.78 -19.59
CA PHE A 3 -16.53 -22.51 -19.01
C PHE A 3 -15.95 -21.13 -19.36
N LYS A 4 -16.14 -20.66 -20.60
CA LYS A 4 -15.69 -19.31 -21.01
C LYS A 4 -16.40 -18.20 -20.23
N ASN A 5 -17.65 -18.43 -19.81
CA ASN A 5 -18.41 -17.46 -19.03
C ASN A 5 -18.01 -17.46 -17.55
N ILE A 6 -17.63 -18.62 -16.98
CA ILE A 6 -17.09 -18.71 -15.61
C ILE A 6 -15.73 -18.01 -15.50
N ILE A 7 -14.84 -18.18 -16.49
CA ILE A 7 -13.55 -17.49 -16.51
C ILE A 7 -13.75 -15.98 -16.62
N LYS A 8 -14.67 -15.52 -17.48
CA LYS A 8 -15.04 -14.09 -17.55
C LYS A 8 -15.62 -13.57 -16.24
N LEU A 9 -16.43 -14.36 -15.53
CA LEU A 9 -17.01 -13.98 -14.25
C LEU A 9 -15.94 -13.86 -13.14
N ILE A 10 -14.98 -14.79 -13.08
CA ILE A 10 -13.85 -14.74 -12.14
C ILE A 10 -12.95 -13.54 -12.44
N VAL A 11 -12.69 -13.25 -13.72
CA VAL A 11 -11.94 -12.06 -14.14
C VAL A 11 -12.68 -10.76 -13.76
N LEU A 12 -14.01 -10.73 -13.85
CA LEU A 12 -14.81 -9.57 -13.42
C LEU A 12 -14.75 -9.36 -11.90
N VAL A 13 -14.78 -10.44 -11.10
CA VAL A 13 -14.64 -10.39 -9.63
C VAL A 13 -13.22 -9.94 -9.22
N MET A 14 -12.19 -10.28 -10.00
CA MET A 14 -10.81 -9.83 -9.76
C MET A 14 -10.63 -8.31 -9.95
N PHE A 15 -11.25 -7.70 -10.96
CA PHE A 15 -11.23 -6.23 -11.13
C PHE A 15 -12.05 -5.50 -10.05
N ALA A 16 -13.10 -6.14 -9.54
CA ALA A 16 -13.89 -5.57 -8.44
C ALA A 16 -13.06 -5.40 -7.16
N PHE A 17 -12.14 -6.32 -6.82
CA PHE A 17 -11.31 -6.15 -5.63
C PHE A 17 -10.39 -4.92 -5.72
N ILE A 18 -9.77 -4.68 -6.87
CA ILE A 18 -8.82 -3.57 -7.11
C ILE A 18 -9.54 -2.22 -7.28
N ALA A 19 -10.75 -2.21 -7.86
CA ALA A 19 -11.57 -1.01 -8.00
C ALA A 19 -12.36 -0.66 -6.71
N VAL A 20 -12.79 -1.66 -5.93
CA VAL A 20 -13.51 -1.46 -4.66
C VAL A 20 -12.55 -1.07 -3.54
N SER A 21 -11.29 -1.53 -3.57
CA SER A 21 -10.27 -1.15 -2.57
C SER A 21 -9.85 0.33 -2.68
N PHE A 22 -10.05 0.94 -3.85
CA PHE A 22 -9.69 2.32 -4.14
C PHE A 22 -10.86 3.01 -4.86
N SER A 23 -11.96 3.26 -4.14
CA SER A 23 -13.09 4.00 -4.71
C SER A 23 -12.72 5.47 -4.90
N THR A 24 -13.17 6.06 -6.00
CA THR A 24 -12.94 7.46 -6.38
C THR A 24 -13.69 8.46 -5.48
N THR A 25 -14.58 8.01 -4.60
CA THR A 25 -15.35 8.87 -3.69
C THR A 25 -14.72 8.97 -2.30
N LYS A 26 -13.53 9.59 -2.20
CA LYS A 26 -12.88 9.86 -0.91
C LYS A 26 -13.54 11.00 -0.10
N ALA A 27 -14.34 11.84 -0.75
CA ALA A 27 -14.91 13.07 -0.19
C ALA A 27 -15.84 12.89 1.03
N SER A 28 -16.32 11.68 1.32
CA SER A 28 -17.19 11.36 2.47
C SER A 28 -16.60 10.32 3.44
N ALA A 29 -15.40 9.79 3.17
CA ALA A 29 -14.88 8.68 3.95
C ALA A 29 -14.33 9.17 5.31
N GLN A 30 -14.81 8.58 6.40
CA GLN A 30 -14.28 8.86 7.74
C GLN A 30 -12.82 8.41 7.83
N VAL A 31 -11.95 9.34 8.24
CA VAL A 31 -10.53 9.07 8.47
C VAL A 31 -10.34 8.56 9.90
N HIS A 32 -9.65 7.44 10.04
CA HIS A 32 -9.24 6.88 11.32
C HIS A 32 -7.71 6.88 11.43
N TYR A 33 -7.19 7.63 12.39
CA TYR A 33 -5.75 7.67 12.65
C TYR A 33 -5.30 6.48 13.49
N ILE A 34 -4.13 5.94 13.15
CA ILE A 34 -3.53 4.79 13.84
C ILE A 34 -2.19 5.18 14.42
N SER A 35 -1.83 4.54 15.54
CA SER A 35 -0.53 4.72 16.18
C SER A 35 0.42 3.54 15.93
N SER A 36 0.01 2.55 15.12
CA SER A 36 0.83 1.38 14.78
C SER A 36 0.28 0.68 13.55
N ASN A 37 1.15 0.04 12.77
CA ASN A 37 0.74 -0.80 11.64
C ASN A 37 -0.16 -1.96 12.12
N PRO A 38 -1.28 -2.24 11.43
CA PRO A 38 -2.13 -3.40 11.67
C PRO A 38 -1.34 -4.70 11.65
N LYS A 39 -1.72 -5.68 12.47
CA LYS A 39 -1.04 -7.00 12.48
C LYS A 39 -1.08 -7.69 11.12
N SER A 40 -2.16 -7.52 10.36
CA SER A 40 -2.37 -8.17 9.06
C SER A 40 -1.35 -7.76 8.00
N ILE A 41 -0.83 -6.53 8.05
CA ILE A 41 0.13 -6.03 7.06
C ILE A 41 1.59 -6.23 7.49
N ARG A 42 1.84 -6.65 8.73
CA ARG A 42 3.22 -6.79 9.25
C ARG A 42 3.99 -7.87 8.49
N GLY A 43 5.32 -7.74 8.51
CA GLY A 43 6.25 -8.56 7.75
C GLY A 43 6.60 -7.94 6.40
N THR A 44 7.40 -8.69 5.63
CA THR A 44 7.89 -8.26 4.32
C THR A 44 6.90 -8.60 3.21
N TRP A 45 6.87 -7.73 2.23
CA TRP A 45 6.11 -7.82 0.99
C TRP A 45 7.05 -7.50 -0.17
N TYR A 46 6.95 -8.28 -1.24
CA TYR A 46 7.80 -8.20 -2.42
C TYR A 46 6.96 -7.74 -3.61
N GLY A 47 7.44 -6.76 -4.35
CA GLY A 47 6.82 -6.24 -5.56
C GLY A 47 7.82 -6.33 -6.71
N GLU A 48 7.30 -6.38 -7.93
CA GLU A 48 8.09 -6.28 -9.15
C GLU A 48 7.43 -5.29 -10.08
N LYS A 49 8.25 -4.50 -10.77
CA LYS A 49 7.78 -3.57 -11.79
C LYS A 49 8.69 -3.56 -13.00
N GLU A 50 8.17 -3.88 -14.18
CA GLU A 50 8.88 -3.67 -15.44
C GLU A 50 8.83 -2.17 -15.81
N ILE A 51 9.99 -1.54 -15.93
CA ILE A 51 10.12 -0.15 -16.42
C ILE A 51 11.16 -0.15 -17.55
N ASP A 52 10.75 0.30 -18.73
CA ASP A 52 11.60 0.37 -19.93
C ASP A 52 12.31 -0.96 -20.28
N GLY A 53 11.62 -2.10 -20.05
CA GLY A 53 12.15 -3.43 -20.34
C GLY A 53 13.14 -3.97 -19.30
N GLN A 54 13.24 -3.34 -18.13
CA GLN A 54 14.01 -3.83 -16.98
C GLN A 54 13.09 -4.15 -15.81
N ASP A 55 13.28 -5.33 -15.21
CA ASP A 55 12.54 -5.76 -14.03
C ASP A 55 13.14 -5.14 -12.78
N TYR A 56 12.31 -4.36 -12.06
CA TYR A 56 12.68 -3.73 -10.80
C TYR A 56 12.05 -4.49 -9.63
N HIS A 57 12.89 -5.18 -8.86
CA HIS A 57 12.48 -5.89 -7.65
C HIS A 57 12.47 -4.92 -6.45
N MET A 58 11.29 -4.73 -5.85
CA MET A 58 11.11 -3.86 -4.71
C MET A 58 10.57 -4.64 -3.51
N SER A 59 10.75 -4.10 -2.32
CA SER A 59 10.11 -4.68 -1.13
C SER A 59 9.64 -3.61 -0.17
N ILE A 60 8.63 -3.95 0.62
CA ILE A 60 8.18 -3.16 1.74
C ILE A 60 8.01 -4.05 2.97
N SER A 61 8.67 -3.69 4.06
CA SER A 61 8.54 -4.39 5.34
C SER A 61 7.86 -3.51 6.36
N PHE A 62 6.85 -4.08 7.04
CA PHE A 62 6.11 -3.40 8.09
C PHE A 62 6.34 -4.08 9.44
N ASP A 63 6.84 -3.31 10.40
CA ASP A 63 6.81 -3.66 11.81
C ASP A 63 5.69 -2.91 12.53
N LYS A 64 5.53 -3.11 13.85
CA LYS A 64 4.50 -2.39 14.63
C LYS A 64 4.56 -0.87 14.44
N LYS A 65 5.77 -0.31 14.34
CA LYS A 65 5.99 1.15 14.32
C LYS A 65 6.73 1.66 13.10
N LYS A 66 7.34 0.78 12.32
CA LYS A 66 8.22 1.19 11.23
C LYS A 66 7.77 0.56 9.93
N ALA A 67 8.02 1.25 8.83
CA ALA A 67 8.01 0.66 7.50
C ALA A 67 9.32 0.97 6.80
N VAL A 68 9.88 -0.01 6.09
CA VAL A 68 11.08 0.15 5.25
C VAL A 68 10.68 -0.22 3.84
N PHE A 69 10.89 0.70 2.91
CA PHE A 69 10.74 0.44 1.48
C PHE A 69 12.12 0.33 0.85
N VAL A 70 12.34 -0.72 0.08
CA VAL A 70 13.54 -0.91 -0.74
C VAL A 70 13.09 -0.81 -2.20
N ASP A 71 13.63 0.16 -2.93
CA ASP A 71 13.33 0.33 -4.34
C ASP A 71 14.09 -0.67 -5.23
N GLY A 72 13.80 -0.65 -6.52
CA GLY A 72 14.43 -1.54 -7.50
C GLY A 72 15.94 -1.32 -7.72
N TYR A 73 16.51 -0.25 -7.17
CA TYR A 73 17.96 0.00 -7.19
C TYR A 73 18.63 -0.40 -5.87
N GLY A 74 17.87 -0.94 -4.91
CA GLY A 74 18.35 -1.29 -3.56
C GLY A 74 18.43 -0.11 -2.60
N SER A 75 17.87 1.05 -2.94
CA SER A 75 17.82 2.21 -2.04
C SER A 75 16.75 2.00 -0.97
N GLU A 76 17.12 2.19 0.30
CA GLU A 76 16.22 2.02 1.43
C GLU A 76 15.66 3.36 1.93
N THR A 77 14.34 3.44 2.10
CA THR A 77 13.66 4.56 2.75
C THR A 77 12.83 4.06 3.94
N GLY A 78 13.11 4.61 5.12
CA GLY A 78 12.40 4.26 6.36
C GLY A 78 11.38 5.31 6.79
N SER A 79 10.26 4.84 7.34
CA SER A 79 9.26 5.66 8.05
C SER A 79 8.94 5.12 9.44
N GLU A 80 8.65 6.01 10.39
CA GLU A 80 8.26 5.66 11.77
C GLU A 80 6.92 6.32 12.14
N ILE A 81 5.96 5.49 12.57
CA ILE A 81 4.59 5.89 12.87
C ILE A 81 4.49 6.45 14.29
N HIS A 82 4.10 7.71 14.34
CA HIS A 82 3.73 8.41 15.56
C HIS A 82 2.22 8.61 15.65
N SER A 83 1.73 8.79 16.88
CA SER A 83 0.33 9.19 17.07
C SER A 83 0.16 10.64 16.59
N ILE A 84 -0.94 10.95 15.91
CA ILE A 84 -1.21 12.32 15.44
C ILE A 84 -1.35 13.35 16.59
N TYR A 85 -1.49 12.89 17.83
CA TYR A 85 -1.59 13.73 19.02
C TYR A 85 -0.25 13.93 19.74
N GLU A 86 0.82 13.32 19.23
CA GLU A 86 2.14 13.37 19.86
C GLU A 86 2.82 14.72 19.62
N LYS A 87 3.13 15.47 20.68
CA LYS A 87 3.63 16.85 20.55
C LYS A 87 5.15 16.99 20.42
N HIS A 88 5.89 15.92 20.67
CA HIS A 88 7.35 15.96 20.87
C HIS A 88 8.15 15.41 19.69
N VAL A 89 7.47 15.03 18.61
CA VAL A 89 8.09 14.45 17.41
C VAL A 89 8.83 15.54 16.65
N LYS A 90 10.10 15.28 16.33
CA LYS A 90 10.97 16.18 15.56
C LYS A 90 11.44 15.49 14.30
N VAL A 91 11.41 16.21 13.17
CA VAL A 91 11.92 15.72 11.89
C VAL A 91 13.44 15.92 11.85
N ASN A 92 14.20 14.83 11.75
CA ASN A 92 15.64 14.88 11.49
C ASN A 92 15.93 14.36 10.08
N LYS A 93 16.41 15.25 9.19
CA LYS A 93 16.71 14.92 7.79
C LYS A 93 17.83 13.88 7.61
N ARG A 94 18.64 13.64 8.64
CA ARG A 94 19.72 12.63 8.63
C ARG A 94 19.30 11.29 9.21
N SER A 95 18.07 11.19 9.73
CA SER A 95 17.56 9.94 10.28
C SER A 95 17.25 8.95 9.15
N LEU A 96 17.60 7.67 9.36
CA LEU A 96 17.18 6.58 8.48
C LEU A 96 15.64 6.43 8.43
N PHE A 97 14.97 6.77 9.53
CA PHE A 97 13.52 6.75 9.63
C PHE A 97 12.97 8.16 9.73
N THR A 98 12.08 8.50 8.81
CA THR A 98 11.34 9.76 8.82
C THR A 98 10.06 9.58 9.64
N PRO A 99 9.75 10.50 10.58
CA PRO A 99 8.50 10.39 11.32
C PRO A 99 7.32 10.67 10.39
N VAL A 100 6.28 9.85 10.54
CA VAL A 100 5.01 9.95 9.81
C VAL A 100 3.85 9.83 10.79
N TYR A 101 2.69 10.34 10.40
CA TYR A 101 1.43 9.89 10.99
C TYR A 101 0.68 9.07 9.95
N SER A 102 -0.03 8.05 10.41
CA SER A 102 -0.73 7.10 9.55
C SER A 102 -2.21 7.03 9.90
N GLY A 103 -3.01 6.63 8.93
CA GLY A 103 -4.43 6.44 9.10
C GLY A 103 -5.00 5.56 8.00
N TYR A 104 -6.32 5.42 7.99
CA TYR A 104 -7.03 4.79 6.90
C TYR A 104 -8.38 5.46 6.65
N TYR A 105 -8.83 5.35 5.41
CA TYR A 105 -10.21 5.57 5.02
C TYR A 105 -10.95 4.23 5.10
N ARG A 106 -12.12 4.20 5.74
CA ARG A 106 -12.98 3.01 5.71
C ARG A 106 -14.01 3.15 4.60
N GLN A 107 -13.95 2.28 3.60
CA GLN A 107 -14.84 2.30 2.46
C GLN A 107 -15.30 0.88 2.13
N ASN A 108 -16.62 0.67 2.00
CA ASN A 108 -17.21 -0.63 1.62
C ASN A 108 -16.71 -1.84 2.45
N GLY A 109 -16.42 -1.63 3.74
CA GLY A 109 -15.92 -2.68 4.63
C GLY A 109 -14.40 -2.91 4.56
N HIS A 110 -13.70 -2.22 3.68
CA HIS A 110 -12.25 -2.28 3.51
C HIS A 110 -11.57 -1.02 4.04
N ASN A 111 -10.32 -1.18 4.47
CA ASN A 111 -9.48 -0.07 4.93
C ASN A 111 -8.45 0.25 3.86
N GLU A 112 -8.46 1.49 3.38
CA GLU A 112 -7.43 2.06 2.53
C GLU A 112 -6.49 2.88 3.43
N TYR A 113 -5.30 2.34 3.70
CA TYR A 113 -4.32 2.92 4.60
C TYR A 113 -3.48 4.00 3.89
N PHE A 114 -2.93 4.91 4.68
CA PHE A 114 -1.98 5.92 4.24
C PHE A 114 -0.98 6.27 5.33
N SER A 115 0.14 6.86 4.90
CA SER A 115 1.10 7.54 5.78
C SER A 115 1.40 8.93 5.19
N LYS A 116 1.52 9.94 6.04
CA LYS A 116 1.91 11.30 5.64
C LYS A 116 3.12 11.76 6.43
N PRO A 117 4.06 12.49 5.80
CA PRO A 117 5.17 13.10 6.52
C PRO A 117 4.69 13.91 7.72
N TRP A 118 5.47 13.84 8.81
CA TRP A 118 5.15 14.61 10.00
C TRP A 118 5.13 16.11 9.71
N GLY A 119 4.11 16.80 10.20
CA GLY A 119 3.89 18.24 9.96
C GLY A 119 3.05 18.58 8.73
N THR A 120 2.74 17.62 7.86
CA THR A 120 1.80 17.83 6.75
C THR A 120 0.37 18.00 7.25
N SER A 121 -0.40 18.92 6.65
CA SER A 121 -1.81 19.15 7.02
C SER A 121 -2.65 17.88 6.88
N LYS A 122 -3.60 17.69 7.80
CA LYS A 122 -4.55 16.57 7.79
C LYS A 122 -5.42 16.54 6.53
N SER A 123 -5.76 17.72 6.01
CA SER A 123 -6.61 17.91 4.84
C SER A 123 -5.90 17.68 3.51
N THR A 124 -4.56 17.67 3.49
CA THR A 124 -3.79 17.37 2.28
C THR A 124 -3.96 15.91 1.94
N ASP A 125 -4.36 15.55 0.74
CA ASP A 125 -4.48 14.14 0.35
C ASP A 125 -3.13 13.41 0.42
N PRO A 126 -3.12 12.12 0.81
CA PRO A 126 -1.88 11.34 0.82
C PRO A 126 -1.42 11.06 -0.61
N GLU A 127 -0.12 11.19 -0.86
CA GLU A 127 0.49 10.83 -2.14
C GLU A 127 0.29 9.35 -2.46
N THR A 128 0.51 8.48 -1.47
CA THR A 128 0.36 7.03 -1.62
C THR A 128 -0.64 6.50 -0.61
N THR A 129 -1.52 5.62 -1.08
CA THR A 129 -2.38 4.80 -0.24
C THR A 129 -2.13 3.33 -0.52
N TYR A 130 -2.53 2.47 0.40
CA TYR A 130 -2.39 1.03 0.22
C TYR A 130 -3.53 0.24 0.86
N GLY A 131 -3.89 -0.85 0.20
CA GLY A 131 -4.90 -1.81 0.65
C GLY A 131 -4.26 -3.18 0.84
N TYR A 132 -4.90 -4.01 1.66
CA TYR A 132 -4.52 -5.40 1.88
C TYR A 132 -5.71 -6.31 1.65
N GLY A 133 -5.47 -7.46 1.01
CA GLY A 133 -6.41 -8.57 0.99
C GLY A 133 -5.87 -9.73 0.18
N GLU A 134 -6.66 -10.26 -0.76
CA GLU A 134 -6.32 -11.50 -1.47
C GLU A 134 -6.44 -11.34 -2.99
N TYR A 135 -5.42 -11.84 -3.71
CA TYR A 135 -5.43 -11.96 -5.17
C TYR A 135 -5.05 -13.39 -5.55
N ARG A 136 -5.96 -14.07 -6.27
CA ARG A 136 -5.79 -15.47 -6.72
C ARG A 136 -5.43 -16.44 -5.59
N GLY A 137 -6.04 -16.30 -4.41
CA GLY A 137 -5.78 -17.17 -3.25
C GLY A 137 -4.52 -16.81 -2.47
N HIS A 138 -3.88 -15.68 -2.77
CA HIS A 138 -2.65 -15.23 -2.11
C HIS A 138 -2.85 -13.87 -1.46
N GLU A 139 -2.33 -13.72 -0.24
CA GLU A 139 -2.27 -12.42 0.42
C GLU A 139 -1.53 -11.43 -0.48
N THR A 140 -2.12 -10.25 -0.67
CA THR A 140 -1.57 -9.17 -1.46
C THR A 140 -1.73 -7.83 -0.75
N LEU A 141 -0.71 -7.00 -0.88
CA LEU A 141 -0.75 -5.59 -0.54
C LEU A 141 -0.67 -4.82 -1.85
N VAL A 142 -1.62 -3.92 -2.10
CA VAL A 142 -1.63 -3.09 -3.30
C VAL A 142 -1.36 -1.67 -2.88
N MET A 143 -0.32 -1.06 -3.44
CA MET A 143 -0.08 0.38 -3.31
C MET A 143 -0.65 1.11 -4.51
N LEU A 144 -1.25 2.26 -4.26
CA LEU A 144 -1.73 3.21 -5.26
C LEU A 144 -0.98 4.53 -5.08
N ASN A 145 -0.33 4.99 -6.14
CA ASN A 145 0.08 6.39 -6.25
C ASN A 145 -1.14 7.22 -6.63
N ASN A 146 -1.61 8.08 -5.73
CA ASN A 146 -2.81 8.90 -5.95
C ASN A 146 -2.58 10.04 -6.95
N ASN A 147 -1.33 10.43 -7.20
CA ASN A 147 -1.01 11.48 -8.17
C ASN A 147 -1.03 10.95 -9.62
N THR A 148 -0.54 9.73 -9.83
CA THR A 148 -0.43 9.11 -11.18
C THR A 148 -1.53 8.09 -11.47
N GLY A 149 -2.19 7.57 -10.43
CA GLY A 149 -3.12 6.46 -10.55
C GLY A 149 -2.45 5.09 -10.70
N GLU A 150 -1.11 5.05 -10.71
CA GLU A 150 -0.35 3.81 -10.86
C GLU A 150 -0.50 2.91 -9.63
N LYS A 151 -0.62 1.60 -9.89
CA LYS A 151 -0.73 0.58 -8.87
C LYS A 151 0.46 -0.35 -8.95
N VAL A 152 0.88 -0.85 -7.80
CA VAL A 152 1.87 -1.93 -7.70
C VAL A 152 1.35 -2.95 -6.70
N GLY A 153 1.29 -4.21 -7.12
CA GLY A 153 1.00 -5.33 -6.25
C GLY A 153 2.24 -5.81 -5.52
N PHE A 154 2.08 -6.16 -4.26
CA PHE A 154 3.12 -6.81 -3.46
C PHE A 154 2.57 -8.10 -2.85
N PHE A 155 3.45 -9.09 -2.73
CA PHE A 155 3.13 -10.44 -2.27
C PHE A 155 4.09 -10.92 -1.18
N ARG A 156 3.72 -11.99 -0.47
CA ARG A 156 4.54 -12.55 0.61
C ARG A 156 5.81 -13.28 0.17
N SER A 157 6.02 -13.48 -1.13
CA SER A 157 7.23 -14.08 -1.67
C SER A 157 7.59 -13.49 -3.03
N GLU A 158 8.89 -13.45 -3.33
CA GLU A 158 9.43 -13.00 -4.61
C GLU A 158 8.83 -13.77 -5.78
N ARG A 159 8.71 -15.10 -5.67
CA ARG A 159 8.07 -15.94 -6.69
C ARG A 159 6.63 -15.52 -7.03
N LEU A 160 5.86 -15.06 -6.03
CA LEU A 160 4.51 -14.56 -6.29
C LEU A 160 4.54 -13.15 -6.87
N ALA A 161 5.53 -12.35 -6.48
CA ALA A 161 5.76 -11.01 -7.00
C ALA A 161 6.07 -11.05 -8.50
N ASP A 162 7.09 -11.81 -8.91
CA ASP A 162 7.45 -12.08 -10.32
C ASP A 162 6.24 -12.51 -11.16
N LYS A 163 5.41 -13.37 -10.58
CA LYS A 163 4.26 -13.88 -11.31
C LYS A 163 3.14 -12.85 -11.48
N TYR A 164 2.93 -11.92 -10.55
CA TYR A 164 1.67 -11.19 -10.42
C TYR A 164 1.76 -9.67 -10.17
N SER A 165 2.90 -9.10 -9.75
CA SER A 165 3.00 -7.70 -9.29
C SER A 165 2.65 -6.65 -10.34
N ASP A 166 3.00 -6.89 -11.61
CA ASP A 166 2.71 -5.99 -12.73
C ASP A 166 1.33 -6.15 -13.36
N ARG A 167 0.46 -6.95 -12.75
CA ARG A 167 -0.86 -7.29 -13.31
C ARG A 167 -2.01 -6.48 -12.69
N PHE A 168 -1.69 -5.35 -12.05
CA PHE A 168 -2.62 -4.52 -11.27
C PHE A 168 -3.00 -3.20 -11.93
#